data_AF-A0A7R9EGW6-F1
#
_entry.id   AF-A0A7R9EGW6-F1
#
_cell.length_a   1.000
_cell.length_b   1.000
_cell.length_c   1.000
_cell.angle_alpha   90.00
_cell.angle_beta   90.00
_cell.angle_gamma   90.00
#
_symmetry.space_group_name_H-M   'P 1'
#
loop_
_entity.id
_entity.type
_entity.pdbx_description
1 polymer ?
#
loop_
_entity_poly.entity_id
_entity_poly.type
_entity_poly.pdbx_seq_one_letter_code
_entity_poly.pdbx_strand_id
1 'polypeptide(L)'
;MTPEVGPKVFIEHESVALTRQQQSEPINLDYCLEAFTKEEHLGEDEKYYCSKCREHQVANKKLQIWRLPPILIVHLKRFQFVNGKWVKSQKIVNFPFDDFDPTAYLASVPKHTVVRHQELKLTGDINLMDKVDHQHPVPLYGSEEAISLAIARKNVECSLVEIVPSREALNCESETKIDISLRNGTLPNIRQSVLARERLESTSLVRTPVTDGALQDFHQHRIIEKNDPFSLKYRLYAIVCHSGILGGGHYVSYACNPNGKWYCYNDSSCKEINMVHIDTSSAYMLFYEREGLDHQQYMPSIAGKTADTRDLDDEFDSDLKKLCCLM
;
A
#
# COMPACT_ATOMS: atom_id res chain seq x y z
N MET A 1 10.87 54.99 6.14
CA MET A 1 9.60 54.86 6.88
C MET A 1 9.27 53.38 6.95
N THR A 2 9.60 52.73 8.05
CA THR A 2 9.15 51.37 8.38
C THR A 2 7.69 51.45 8.82
N PRO A 3 6.77 50.63 8.30
CA PRO A 3 5.39 50.66 8.77
C PRO A 3 5.36 50.18 10.22
N GLU A 4 4.90 51.04 11.13
CA GLU A 4 4.64 50.67 12.52
C GLU A 4 3.52 49.62 12.56
N VAL A 5 3.87 48.41 12.99
CA VAL A 5 2.92 47.33 13.25
C VAL A 5 2.18 47.69 14.54
N GLY A 6 0.91 48.05 14.44
CA GLY A 6 0.06 48.37 15.59
C GLY A 6 -0.03 47.21 16.60
N PRO A 7 -0.40 47.50 17.85
CA PRO A 7 -0.41 46.49 18.92
C PRO A 7 -1.40 45.37 18.60
N LYS A 8 -0.95 44.12 18.67
CA LYS A 8 -1.80 42.94 18.50
C LYS A 8 -2.82 42.86 19.65
N VAL A 9 -4.11 42.79 19.33
CA VAL A 9 -5.24 42.79 20.29
C VAL A 9 -5.43 41.44 20.99
N PHE A 10 -4.64 40.43 20.65
CA PHE A 10 -4.71 39.08 21.21
C PHE A 10 -3.31 38.54 21.52
N ILE A 11 -3.23 37.69 22.54
CA ILE A 11 -2.04 36.91 22.87
C ILE A 11 -2.18 35.57 22.16
N GLU A 12 -1.30 35.27 21.19
CA GLU A 12 -1.27 33.95 20.57
C GLU A 12 -0.78 32.93 21.59
N HIS A 13 -1.57 31.87 21.81
CA HIS A 13 -1.16 30.74 22.64
C HIS A 13 -0.06 29.94 21.92
N GLU A 14 0.87 29.34 22.67
CA GLU A 14 2.02 28.58 22.14
C GLU A 14 1.62 27.47 21.16
N SER A 15 0.45 26.86 21.38
CA SER A 15 -0.12 25.84 20.50
C SER A 15 -0.34 26.32 19.06
N VAL A 16 -0.56 27.63 18.84
CA VAL A 16 -0.69 28.20 17.49
C VAL A 16 0.63 28.12 16.74
N ALA A 17 1.75 28.44 17.40
CA ALA A 17 3.08 28.34 16.81
C ALA A 17 3.45 26.88 16.52
N LEU A 18 3.22 25.98 17.48
CA LEU A 18 3.45 24.55 17.31
C LEU A 18 2.63 23.96 16.15
N THR A 19 1.34 24.32 16.04
CA THR A 19 0.48 23.85 14.95
C THR A 19 0.97 24.38 13.59
N ARG A 20 1.36 25.66 13.51
CA ARG A 20 1.92 26.24 12.27
C ARG A 20 3.19 25.51 11.84
N GLN A 21 4.08 25.20 12.78
CA GLN A 21 5.29 24.42 12.53
C GLN A 21 4.96 23.01 12.06
N GLN A 22 4.10 22.30 12.78
CA GLN A 22 3.66 20.95 12.40
C GLN A 22 2.96 20.92 11.04
N GLN A 23 2.31 22.02 10.62
CA GLN A 23 1.72 22.12 9.29
C GLN A 23 2.78 22.35 8.20
N SER A 24 3.84 23.11 8.46
CA SER A 24 4.87 23.42 7.46
C SER A 24 5.96 22.35 7.30
N GLU A 25 6.26 21.57 8.35
CA GLU A 25 7.36 20.59 8.32
C GLU A 25 7.15 19.49 7.26
N PRO A 26 8.16 19.07 6.50
CA PRO A 26 8.03 17.94 5.59
C PRO A 26 7.67 16.64 6.33
N ILE A 27 6.90 15.77 5.68
CA ILE A 27 6.61 14.41 6.16
C ILE A 27 7.14 13.38 5.17
N ASN A 28 7.32 12.13 5.61
CA ASN A 28 7.72 11.03 4.72
C ASN A 28 6.49 10.30 4.19
N LEU A 29 6.61 9.67 3.02
CA LEU A 29 5.57 8.83 2.43
C LEU A 29 5.10 7.71 3.38
N ASP A 30 6.03 7.17 4.16
CA ASP A 30 5.79 6.17 5.21
C ASP A 30 4.72 6.64 6.22
N TYR A 31 4.76 7.92 6.61
CA TYR A 31 3.78 8.52 7.49
C TYR A 31 2.38 8.55 6.85
N CYS A 32 2.31 8.79 5.54
CA CYS A 32 1.05 8.75 4.80
C CYS A 32 0.48 7.32 4.71
N LEU A 33 1.33 6.31 4.50
CA LEU A 33 0.93 4.90 4.41
C LEU A 33 0.50 4.34 5.77
N GLU A 34 1.20 4.73 6.83
CA GLU A 34 0.79 4.42 8.21
C GLU A 34 -0.57 5.05 8.51
N ALA A 35 -0.76 6.33 8.21
CA ALA A 35 -2.04 7.00 8.39
C ALA A 35 -3.16 6.34 7.56
N PHE A 36 -2.86 5.92 6.32
CA PHE A 36 -3.82 5.23 5.44
C PHE A 36 -4.25 3.85 5.99
N THR A 37 -3.35 3.13 6.67
CA THR A 37 -3.62 1.79 7.22
C THR A 37 -4.03 1.79 8.70
N LYS A 38 -4.08 2.97 9.32
CA LYS A 38 -4.54 3.16 10.69
C LYS A 38 -6.05 2.91 10.79
N GLU A 39 -6.48 2.40 11.93
CA GLU A 39 -7.90 2.28 12.26
C GLU A 39 -8.49 3.67 12.55
N GLU A 40 -9.61 3.98 11.91
CA GLU A 40 -10.36 5.22 12.06
C GLU A 40 -11.75 4.94 12.64
N HIS A 41 -12.26 5.88 13.43
CA HIS A 41 -13.59 5.81 14.01
C HIS A 41 -14.58 6.59 13.14
N LEU A 42 -15.60 5.92 12.62
CA LEU A 42 -16.65 6.54 11.81
C LEU A 42 -17.67 7.21 12.73
N GLY A 43 -17.69 8.55 12.71
CA GLY A 43 -18.57 9.35 13.55
C GLY A 43 -20.05 9.32 13.15
N GLU A 44 -20.84 10.18 13.77
CA GLU A 44 -22.30 10.25 13.55
C GLU A 44 -22.70 10.57 12.10
N ASP A 45 -21.86 11.32 11.38
CA ASP A 45 -22.11 11.72 9.98
C ASP A 45 -21.71 10.63 8.95
N GLU A 46 -21.03 9.56 9.38
CA GLU A 46 -20.46 8.52 8.51
C GLU A 46 -20.86 7.09 8.96
N LYS A 47 -22.02 6.96 9.61
CA LYS A 47 -22.47 5.68 10.16
C LYS A 47 -22.50 4.55 9.13
N TYR A 48 -22.02 3.39 9.55
CA TYR A 48 -22.03 2.18 8.75
C TYR A 48 -23.31 1.37 9.01
N TYR A 49 -23.94 0.87 7.95
CA TYR A 49 -25.09 -0.01 8.09
C TYR A 49 -24.69 -1.39 8.59
N CYS A 50 -25.04 -1.71 9.83
CA CYS A 50 -24.77 -3.03 10.41
C CYS A 50 -25.89 -4.00 10.03
N SER A 51 -25.58 -5.06 9.27
CA SER A 51 -26.55 -6.09 8.88
C SER A 51 -27.12 -6.89 10.06
N LYS A 52 -26.42 -6.95 11.20
CA LYS A 52 -26.89 -7.60 12.44
C LYS A 52 -27.88 -6.73 13.21
N CYS A 53 -27.54 -5.46 13.41
CA CYS A 53 -28.43 -4.50 14.09
C CYS A 53 -29.57 -4.01 13.19
N ARG A 54 -29.42 -4.18 11.87
CA ARG A 54 -30.32 -3.66 10.82
C ARG A 54 -30.50 -2.15 10.85
N GLU A 55 -29.48 -1.43 11.32
CA GLU A 55 -29.49 0.02 11.50
C GLU A 55 -28.08 0.59 11.26
N HIS A 56 -28.02 1.91 11.02
CA HIS A 56 -26.78 2.67 10.91
C HIS A 56 -26.15 2.86 12.28
N GLN A 57 -24.92 2.38 12.43
CA GLN A 57 -24.16 2.38 13.67
C GLN A 57 -22.82 3.09 13.47
N VAL A 58 -22.34 3.71 14.54
CA VAL A 58 -20.94 4.11 14.67
C VAL A 58 -20.08 2.84 14.61
N ALA A 59 -18.97 2.90 13.88
CA ALA A 59 -18.12 1.74 13.65
C ALA A 59 -16.66 2.15 13.55
N ASN A 60 -15.75 1.22 13.85
CA ASN A 60 -14.36 1.39 13.47
C ASN A 60 -14.13 0.80 12.08
N LYS A 61 -13.33 1.50 11.29
CA LYS A 61 -12.94 1.12 9.95
C LYS A 61 -11.42 1.07 9.87
N LYS A 62 -10.90 0.03 9.23
CA LYS A 62 -9.47 -0.11 8.96
C LYS A 62 -9.26 -0.56 7.53
N LEU A 63 -8.41 0.16 6.79
CA LEU A 63 -7.98 -0.24 5.46
C LEU A 63 -6.64 -0.99 5.58
N GLN A 64 -6.47 -2.04 4.79
CA GLN A 64 -5.23 -2.83 4.76
C GLN A 64 -4.84 -3.15 3.32
N ILE A 65 -3.54 -3.17 3.05
CA ILE A 65 -3.01 -3.56 1.75
C ILE A 65 -2.86 -5.07 1.73
N TRP A 66 -3.71 -5.77 0.98
CA TRP A 66 -3.65 -7.23 0.90
C TRP A 66 -2.59 -7.72 -0.09
N ARG A 67 -2.47 -7.06 -1.23
CA ARG A 67 -1.53 -7.42 -2.30
C ARG A 67 -1.05 -6.15 -2.98
N LEU A 68 0.25 -6.04 -3.19
CA LEU A 68 0.84 -4.96 -3.96
C LEU A 68 0.80 -5.29 -5.46
N PRO A 69 0.56 -4.31 -6.35
CA PRO A 69 0.62 -4.51 -7.80
C PRO A 69 2.06 -4.44 -8.33
N PRO A 70 2.37 -4.96 -9.54
CA PRO A 70 3.69 -4.79 -10.15
C PRO A 70 4.00 -3.31 -10.44
N ILE A 71 2.98 -2.52 -10.79
CA ILE A 71 3.06 -1.06 -10.89
C ILE A 71 2.20 -0.45 -9.79
N LEU A 72 2.85 0.17 -8.80
CA LEU A 72 2.21 0.81 -7.66
C LEU A 72 2.04 2.30 -7.92
N ILE A 73 0.78 2.75 -8.00
CA ILE A 73 0.45 4.16 -8.16
C ILE A 73 0.03 4.72 -6.80
N VAL A 74 0.75 5.73 -6.32
CA VAL A 74 0.46 6.43 -5.07
C VAL A 74 -0.06 7.82 -5.38
N HIS A 75 -1.32 8.09 -5.01
CA HIS A 75 -1.91 9.42 -5.13
C HIS A 75 -1.84 10.15 -3.77
N LEU A 76 -1.17 11.31 -3.76
CA LEU A 76 -1.14 12.20 -2.61
C LEU A 76 -2.41 13.07 -2.61
N LYS A 77 -3.37 12.75 -1.74
CA LYS A 77 -4.68 13.43 -1.64
C LYS A 77 -4.53 14.88 -1.11
N ARG A 78 -4.06 15.77 -1.97
CA ARG A 78 -3.76 17.18 -1.63
C ARG A 78 -5.00 18.06 -1.55
N PHE A 79 -6.07 17.73 -2.26
CA PHE A 79 -7.28 18.54 -2.26
C PHE A 79 -8.26 18.05 -1.20
N GLN A 80 -8.72 19.00 -0.39
CA GLN A 80 -9.70 18.76 0.66
C GLN A 80 -10.77 19.83 0.57
N PHE A 81 -12.02 19.45 0.79
CA PHE A 81 -13.14 20.37 0.83
C PHE A 81 -13.38 20.78 2.29
N VAL A 82 -13.10 22.05 2.61
CA VAL A 82 -13.17 22.60 3.96
C VAL A 82 -13.94 23.92 3.91
N ASN A 83 -14.92 24.09 4.80
CA ASN A 83 -15.74 25.32 4.91
C ASN A 83 -16.35 25.79 3.56
N GLY A 84 -16.86 24.85 2.77
CA GLY A 84 -17.49 25.16 1.47
C GLY A 84 -16.52 25.49 0.35
N LYS A 85 -15.20 25.34 0.55
CA LYS A 85 -14.16 25.65 -0.44
C LYS A 85 -13.17 24.51 -0.57
N TRP A 86 -12.66 24.31 -1.79
CA TRP A 86 -11.55 23.40 -2.05
C TRP A 86 -10.22 24.06 -1.71
N VAL A 87 -9.47 23.42 -0.82
CA VAL A 87 -8.13 23.87 -0.41
C VAL A 87 -7.12 22.80 -0.82
N LYS A 88 -6.00 23.25 -1.39
CA LYS A 88 -4.87 22.38 -1.74
C LYS A 88 -3.80 22.43 -0.66
N SER A 89 -3.45 21.28 -0.12
CA SER A 89 -2.32 21.10 0.77
C SER A 89 -0.99 21.28 0.03
N GLN A 90 -0.17 22.19 0.56
CA GLN A 90 1.21 22.44 0.12
C GLN A 90 2.24 21.67 0.96
N LYS A 91 1.79 20.70 1.76
CA LYS A 91 2.65 19.86 2.60
C LYS A 91 3.70 19.15 1.75
N ILE A 92 4.98 19.33 2.08
CA ILE A 92 6.06 18.60 1.41
C ILE A 92 6.01 17.14 1.89
N VAL A 93 5.99 16.22 0.93
CA VAL A 93 6.03 14.77 1.20
C VAL A 93 7.31 14.25 0.57
N ASN A 94 8.24 13.78 1.40
CA ASN A 94 9.46 13.12 0.97
C ASN A 94 9.14 11.67 0.61
N PHE A 95 9.65 11.20 -0.51
CA PHE A 95 9.46 9.83 -0.98
C PHE A 95 10.75 9.31 -1.63
N PRO A 96 11.05 8.01 -1.47
CA PRO A 96 12.25 7.40 -2.03
C PRO A 96 12.16 7.28 -3.56
N PHE A 97 13.29 7.44 -4.24
CA PHE A 97 13.37 7.16 -5.69
C PHE A 97 13.67 5.69 -5.99
N ASP A 98 14.44 5.03 -5.13
CA ASP A 98 14.87 3.64 -5.26
C ASP A 98 14.64 2.91 -3.92
N ASP A 99 14.67 1.57 -3.93
CA ASP A 99 14.59 0.73 -2.73
C ASP A 99 13.34 0.97 -1.84
N PHE A 100 12.22 1.43 -2.41
CA PHE A 100 10.99 1.62 -1.65
C PHE A 100 10.36 0.26 -1.26
N ASP A 101 10.31 -0.05 0.03
CA ASP A 101 9.75 -1.31 0.54
C ASP A 101 8.48 -1.08 1.39
N PRO A 102 7.27 -1.26 0.83
CA PRO A 102 6.01 -1.13 1.55
C PRO A 102 5.60 -2.36 2.37
N THR A 103 6.47 -3.37 2.56
CA THR A 103 6.15 -4.61 3.29
C THR A 103 5.60 -4.36 4.68
N ALA A 104 6.03 -3.29 5.35
CA ALA A 104 5.53 -2.91 6.68
C ALA A 104 4.02 -2.68 6.75
N TYR A 105 3.41 -2.26 5.63
CA TYR A 105 2.00 -1.85 5.49
C TYR A 105 1.09 -2.94 4.90
N LEU A 106 1.65 -4.10 4.58
CA LEU A 106 0.88 -5.25 4.15
C LEU A 106 0.01 -5.79 5.29
N ALA A 107 -1.08 -6.45 4.93
CA ALA A 107 -1.83 -7.29 5.85
C ALA A 107 -0.88 -8.28 6.54
N SER A 108 -1.19 -8.62 7.81
CA SER A 108 -0.32 -9.42 8.69
C SER A 108 0.24 -10.65 7.98
N VAL A 109 -0.58 -11.31 7.19
CA VAL A 109 -0.29 -12.61 6.61
C VAL A 109 0.74 -12.56 5.47
N PRO A 110 0.53 -11.77 4.38
CA PRO A 110 1.57 -11.50 3.40
C PRO A 110 2.86 -10.98 4.03
N LYS A 111 2.76 -10.10 5.04
CA LYS A 111 3.91 -9.55 5.77
C LYS A 111 4.73 -10.63 6.48
N HIS A 112 4.09 -11.52 7.26
CA HIS A 112 4.78 -12.61 7.95
C HIS A 112 5.50 -13.55 6.97
N THR A 113 4.87 -13.84 5.83
CA THR A 113 5.47 -14.68 4.78
C THR A 113 6.77 -14.08 4.25
N VAL A 114 6.77 -12.78 3.95
CA VAL A 114 7.96 -12.06 3.46
C VAL A 114 9.07 -11.99 4.51
N VAL A 115 8.73 -11.67 5.76
CA VAL A 115 9.71 -11.60 6.86
C VAL A 115 10.35 -12.97 7.11
N ARG A 116 9.53 -14.04 7.17
CA ARG A 116 10.03 -15.40 7.39
C ARG A 116 10.98 -15.85 6.27
N HIS A 117 10.67 -15.52 5.02
CA HIS A 117 11.56 -15.79 3.89
C HIS A 117 12.93 -15.12 4.04
N GLN A 118 12.95 -13.85 4.44
CA GLN A 118 14.19 -13.10 4.65
C GLN A 118 15.04 -13.70 5.78
N GLU A 119 14.41 -14.15 6.87
CA GLU A 119 15.12 -14.84 7.95
C GLU A 119 15.80 -16.12 7.47
N LEU A 120 15.08 -16.98 6.73
CA LEU A 120 15.61 -18.23 6.18
C LEU A 120 16.76 -17.98 5.18
N LYS A 121 16.70 -16.88 4.42
CA LYS A 121 17.80 -16.44 3.54
C LYS A 121 19.06 -16.14 4.33
N LEU A 122 18.91 -15.49 5.49
CA LEU A 122 20.03 -15.09 6.33
C LEU A 122 20.63 -16.27 7.11
N THR A 123 19.83 -17.26 7.51
CA THR A 123 20.33 -18.45 8.22
C THR A 123 21.05 -19.45 7.30
N GLY A 124 20.96 -19.27 5.98
CA GLY A 124 21.65 -20.13 4.99
C GLY A 124 20.92 -21.45 4.71
N ASP A 125 19.76 -21.66 5.33
CA ASP A 125 18.94 -22.88 5.17
C ASP A 125 18.31 -23.00 3.77
N ILE A 126 18.37 -21.93 2.97
CA ILE A 126 17.81 -21.90 1.60
C ILE A 126 18.76 -22.49 0.55
N ASN A 127 20.04 -22.73 0.86
CA ASN A 127 20.92 -23.49 -0.04
C ASN A 127 20.49 -24.98 -0.17
N LEU A 128 19.46 -25.42 0.55
CA LEU A 128 18.77 -26.70 0.38
C LEU A 128 17.46 -26.60 -0.42
N MET A 129 16.94 -25.41 -0.72
CA MET A 129 15.70 -25.27 -1.50
C MET A 129 15.89 -25.47 -3.00
N ASP A 130 17.11 -25.31 -3.52
CA ASP A 130 17.43 -25.69 -4.91
C ASP A 130 17.55 -27.22 -5.08
N LYS A 131 17.44 -28.01 -4.01
CA LYS A 131 17.54 -29.48 -4.04
C LYS A 131 16.63 -30.15 -3.01
N VAL A 132 15.33 -30.24 -3.29
CA VAL A 132 14.47 -31.24 -2.63
C VAL A 132 13.80 -32.10 -3.68
N ASP A 133 14.47 -33.23 -3.97
CA ASP A 133 13.83 -34.44 -4.44
C ASP A 133 12.99 -35.04 -3.29
N HIS A 134 11.84 -35.61 -3.63
CA HIS A 134 10.81 -36.03 -2.70
C HIS A 134 11.19 -37.32 -1.97
N GLN A 135 11.90 -37.29 -0.83
CA GLN A 135 11.78 -38.32 0.21
C GLN A 135 12.63 -38.05 1.48
N HIS A 136 11.93 -38.01 2.62
CA HIS A 136 12.37 -38.18 4.02
C HIS A 136 12.63 -36.92 4.91
N PRO A 137 12.09 -36.89 6.15
CA PRO A 137 12.26 -35.78 7.10
C PRO A 137 13.42 -35.98 8.10
N VAL A 138 14.07 -34.88 8.50
CA VAL A 138 15.17 -34.78 9.49
C VAL A 138 14.68 -33.98 10.73
N PRO A 139 15.15 -34.28 11.97
CA PRO A 139 14.48 -33.84 13.20
C PRO A 139 14.89 -32.45 13.74
N LEU A 140 13.97 -31.92 14.56
CA LEU A 140 13.94 -30.61 15.23
C LEU A 140 15.17 -30.29 16.10
N TYR A 141 15.54 -29.01 16.15
CA TYR A 141 15.94 -28.32 17.38
C TYR A 141 15.52 -26.84 17.35
N GLY A 142 14.84 -26.39 18.40
CA GLY A 142 14.56 -24.99 18.66
C GLY A 142 14.72 -24.71 20.15
N SER A 143 15.36 -23.60 20.49
CA SER A 143 15.20 -22.94 21.79
C SER A 143 15.27 -21.43 21.59
N GLU A 144 14.44 -20.71 22.34
CA GLU A 144 14.22 -19.25 22.31
C GLU A 144 15.46 -18.41 22.64
N GLU A 145 16.57 -19.05 23.04
CA GLU A 145 17.82 -18.38 23.41
C GLU A 145 18.60 -17.82 22.21
N ALA A 146 18.38 -18.36 21.01
CA ALA A 146 19.06 -17.89 19.79
C ALA A 146 18.59 -16.48 19.35
N ILE A 147 17.37 -16.10 19.72
CA ILE A 147 16.74 -14.82 19.34
C ILE A 147 17.39 -13.66 20.09
N SER A 148 17.69 -13.82 21.38
CA SER A 148 18.32 -12.78 22.20
C SER A 148 19.77 -12.51 21.81
N LEU A 149 20.49 -13.53 21.32
CA LEU A 149 21.92 -13.41 20.96
C LEU A 149 22.13 -12.76 19.59
N ALA A 150 21.17 -12.90 18.66
CA ALA A 150 21.24 -12.26 17.34
C ALA A 150 20.94 -10.75 17.38
N ILE A 151 20.04 -10.33 18.28
CA ILE A 151 19.65 -8.92 18.46
C ILE A 151 20.77 -8.11 19.14
N ALA A 152 21.51 -8.69 20.08
CA ALA A 152 22.60 -8.01 20.78
C ALA A 152 23.83 -7.68 19.90
N ARG A 153 23.93 -8.25 18.69
CA ARG A 153 25.10 -8.07 17.79
C ARG A 153 24.99 -6.90 16.83
N LYS A 154 23.86 -6.20 16.77
CA LYS A 154 23.73 -4.97 15.98
C LYS A 154 23.33 -3.84 16.94
N ASN A 155 24.25 -2.92 17.20
CA ASN A 155 23.99 -1.64 17.86
C ASN A 155 22.92 -0.86 17.07
N VAL A 156 21.65 -1.14 17.33
CA VAL A 156 20.51 -0.37 16.89
C VAL A 156 19.79 0.04 18.17
N GLU A 157 19.97 1.28 18.58
CA GLU A 157 19.13 1.89 19.62
C GLU A 157 17.71 1.99 19.05
N CYS A 158 16.82 1.12 19.54
CA CYS A 158 15.39 1.25 19.36
C CYS A 158 14.78 1.37 20.75
N SER A 159 14.24 2.55 21.07
CA SER A 159 13.57 2.84 22.33
C SER A 159 12.30 1.99 22.45
N LEU A 160 12.36 0.96 23.30
CA LEU A 160 11.20 0.18 23.72
C LEU A 160 10.30 1.06 24.58
N VAL A 161 9.06 1.28 24.12
CA VAL A 161 7.98 1.80 24.96
C VAL A 161 7.38 0.61 25.71
N GLU A 162 7.54 0.58 27.03
CA GLU A 162 6.91 -0.41 27.90
C GLU A 162 5.38 -0.21 27.90
N ILE A 163 4.63 -1.23 27.45
CA ILE A 163 3.17 -1.29 27.61
C ILE A 163 2.89 -2.07 28.88
N VAL A 164 2.44 -1.37 29.92
CA VAL A 164 1.92 -1.95 31.17
C VAL A 164 0.53 -2.51 30.92
N PRO A 165 0.21 -3.78 31.27
CA PRO A 165 -1.13 -4.33 31.10
C PRO A 165 -2.03 -3.91 32.27
N SER A 166 -3.05 -3.09 31.99
CA SER A 166 -4.15 -2.86 32.93
C SER A 166 -5.14 -4.03 32.87
N ARG A 167 -5.29 -4.69 34.02
CA ARG A 167 -6.32 -5.67 34.32
C ARG A 167 -7.68 -4.99 34.38
N GLU A 168 -8.66 -5.49 33.64
CA GLU A 168 -10.07 -5.51 34.07
C GLU A 168 -10.79 -6.61 33.30
N ALA A 169 -11.07 -7.70 34.01
CA ALA A 169 -11.83 -8.84 33.55
C ALA A 169 -13.32 -8.53 33.64
N LEU A 170 -14.08 -8.82 32.58
CA LEU A 170 -15.53 -9.01 32.67
C LEU A 170 -15.92 -10.25 31.87
N ASN A 171 -16.38 -11.24 32.64
CA ASN A 171 -16.95 -12.51 32.24
C ASN A 171 -18.16 -12.33 31.31
N CYS A 172 -18.28 -13.24 30.34
CA CYS A 172 -19.58 -13.68 29.83
C CYS A 172 -19.42 -15.11 29.28
N GLU A 173 -19.64 -16.09 30.15
CA GLU A 173 -19.93 -17.46 29.75
C GLU A 173 -21.38 -17.51 29.28
N SER A 174 -21.64 -18.10 28.11
CA SER A 174 -22.89 -18.81 27.89
C SER A 174 -22.63 -20.02 27.00
N GLU A 175 -22.69 -21.17 27.65
CA GLU A 175 -22.70 -22.50 27.05
C GLU A 175 -23.92 -22.65 26.13
N THR A 176 -23.76 -23.40 25.04
CA THR A 176 -24.92 -24.10 24.45
C THR A 176 -24.49 -25.48 24.00
N LYS A 177 -24.95 -26.49 24.76
CA LYS A 177 -24.91 -27.92 24.43
C LYS A 177 -25.61 -28.15 23.08
N ILE A 178 -25.01 -28.98 22.22
CA ILE A 178 -25.71 -29.61 21.10
C ILE A 178 -25.70 -31.11 21.33
N ASP A 179 -26.90 -31.64 21.55
CA ASP A 179 -27.23 -33.05 21.73
C ASP A 179 -27.48 -33.67 20.33
N ILE A 180 -26.82 -34.78 20.01
CA ILE A 180 -26.93 -35.43 18.70
C ILE A 180 -27.95 -36.57 18.81
N SER A 181 -29.11 -36.41 18.18
CA SER A 181 -30.03 -37.51 17.88
C SER A 181 -30.39 -37.55 16.40
N LEU A 182 -30.12 -38.68 15.75
CA LEU A 182 -30.51 -39.00 14.38
C LEU A 182 -32.00 -39.35 14.31
N ARG A 183 -32.72 -38.82 13.31
CA ARG A 183 -33.79 -39.53 12.57
C ARG A 183 -34.22 -38.80 11.30
N ASN A 184 -34.68 -39.62 10.35
CA ASN A 184 -34.92 -39.36 8.92
C ASN A 184 -36.09 -38.42 8.60
N GLY A 185 -35.98 -37.72 7.46
CA GLY A 185 -37.10 -37.55 6.52
C GLY A 185 -37.45 -36.12 6.06
N THR A 186 -37.37 -35.92 4.74
CA THR A 186 -38.15 -34.99 3.88
C THR A 186 -37.63 -33.55 3.68
N LEU A 187 -37.25 -33.23 2.43
CA LEU A 187 -37.05 -31.87 1.88
C LEU A 187 -38.38 -31.09 1.88
N PRO A 188 -38.39 -29.76 2.12
CA PRO A 188 -38.38 -28.83 0.98
C PRO A 188 -37.77 -27.42 1.22
N ASN A 189 -37.61 -26.72 0.09
CA ASN A 189 -37.43 -25.27 -0.11
C ASN A 189 -36.06 -24.64 0.16
N ILE A 190 -35.31 -24.51 -0.93
CA ILE A 190 -34.14 -23.63 -1.08
C ILE A 190 -34.60 -22.18 -0.96
N ARG A 191 -34.59 -21.65 0.27
CA ARG A 191 -34.34 -20.22 0.50
C ARG A 191 -32.83 -20.07 0.48
N GLN A 192 -32.29 -19.41 -0.53
CA GLN A 192 -30.91 -18.93 -0.53
C GLN A 192 -30.75 -18.00 0.68
N SER A 193 -30.30 -18.57 1.80
CA SER A 193 -29.73 -17.77 2.88
C SER A 193 -28.51 -17.10 2.28
N VAL A 194 -28.51 -15.77 2.29
CA VAL A 194 -27.31 -14.99 2.07
C VAL A 194 -26.36 -15.43 3.18
N LEU A 195 -25.47 -16.37 2.86
CA LEU A 195 -24.36 -16.72 3.72
C LEU A 195 -23.68 -15.39 4.05
N ALA A 196 -23.68 -15.05 5.34
CA ALA A 196 -22.84 -13.96 5.82
C ALA A 196 -21.47 -14.13 5.19
N ARG A 197 -20.90 -13.07 4.62
CA ARG A 197 -19.50 -13.08 4.17
C ARG A 197 -18.68 -13.57 5.36
N GLU A 198 -18.31 -14.83 5.32
CA GLU A 198 -17.41 -15.43 6.27
C GLU A 198 -16.15 -14.60 6.18
N ARG A 199 -15.64 -14.16 7.34
CA ARG A 199 -14.33 -13.52 7.40
C ARG A 199 -13.40 -14.49 6.69
N LEU A 200 -12.79 -14.07 5.58
CA LEU A 200 -11.77 -14.88 4.91
C LEU A 200 -10.69 -15.15 5.95
N GLU A 201 -10.72 -16.34 6.53
CA GLU A 201 -9.64 -16.83 7.35
C GLU A 201 -8.43 -16.90 6.43
N SER A 202 -7.38 -16.25 6.87
CA SER A 202 -6.08 -16.23 6.23
C SER A 202 -5.64 -17.63 5.82
N THR A 203 -5.72 -17.94 4.53
CA THR A 203 -5.34 -19.27 4.02
C THR A 203 -3.82 -19.47 3.91
N SER A 204 -3.02 -18.61 4.51
CA SER A 204 -1.55 -18.71 4.50
C SER A 204 -0.96 -19.39 5.74
N LEU A 205 -1.80 -19.92 6.64
CA LEU A 205 -1.36 -20.66 7.83
C LEU A 205 -2.17 -21.96 8.02
N VAL A 206 -2.65 -22.58 6.92
CA VAL A 206 -3.64 -23.67 7.02
C VAL A 206 -3.06 -24.99 7.56
N ARG A 207 -1.75 -25.10 7.83
CA ARG A 207 -1.22 -26.24 8.58
C ARG A 207 -0.16 -25.79 9.58
N THR A 208 -0.40 -26.10 10.85
CA THR A 208 0.61 -26.12 11.90
C THR A 208 1.20 -27.52 12.03
N PRO A 209 2.53 -27.67 12.08
CA PRO A 209 3.51 -26.62 11.85
C PRO A 209 3.52 -26.22 10.37
N VAL A 210 3.69 -24.92 10.12
CA VAL A 210 4.00 -24.43 8.77
C VAL A 210 5.36 -25.02 8.46
N THR A 211 5.43 -26.00 7.57
CA THR A 211 6.71 -26.50 7.10
C THR A 211 7.35 -25.34 6.34
N ASP A 212 8.49 -24.84 6.81
CA ASP A 212 9.27 -23.75 6.20
C ASP A 212 9.55 -23.98 4.69
N GLY A 213 9.36 -25.22 4.21
CA GLY A 213 9.41 -25.65 2.82
C GLY A 213 8.31 -25.14 1.87
N ALA A 214 7.26 -24.47 2.33
CA ALA A 214 6.04 -24.21 1.53
C ALA A 214 5.64 -22.72 1.44
N LEU A 215 6.60 -21.79 1.48
CA LEU A 215 6.31 -20.37 1.27
C LEU A 215 5.73 -20.16 -0.14
N GLN A 216 4.51 -19.62 -0.21
CA GLN A 216 3.86 -19.26 -1.47
C GLN A 216 4.02 -17.76 -1.73
N ASP A 217 4.45 -17.39 -2.94
CA ASP A 217 4.38 -15.99 -3.36
C ASP A 217 2.91 -15.57 -3.54
N PHE A 218 2.44 -14.71 -2.63
CA PHE A 218 1.09 -14.14 -2.65
C PHE A 218 0.89 -13.08 -3.75
N HIS A 219 1.98 -12.46 -4.22
CA HIS A 219 1.93 -11.39 -5.20
C HIS A 219 1.91 -11.94 -6.62
N GLN A 220 2.58 -13.07 -6.86
CA GLN A 220 2.62 -13.79 -8.14
C GLN A 220 3.01 -12.85 -9.29
N HIS A 221 3.98 -11.98 -9.04
CA HIS A 221 4.50 -11.10 -10.09
C HIS A 221 5.45 -11.90 -10.98
N ARG A 222 5.49 -11.55 -12.26
CA ARG A 222 6.38 -12.17 -13.24
C ARG A 222 7.74 -11.49 -13.08
N ILE A 223 8.59 -12.13 -12.29
CA ILE A 223 9.91 -11.64 -11.90
C ILE A 223 10.96 -12.44 -12.66
N ILE A 224 12.05 -11.79 -13.08
CA ILE A 224 13.19 -12.46 -13.73
C ILE A 224 13.74 -13.53 -12.77
N GLU A 225 14.02 -14.75 -13.25
CA GLU A 225 14.34 -15.93 -12.42
C GLU A 225 15.45 -15.73 -11.37
N LYS A 226 16.35 -14.76 -11.58
CA LYS A 226 17.45 -14.45 -10.65
C LYS A 226 17.04 -13.57 -9.47
N ASN A 227 15.87 -12.96 -9.53
CA ASN A 227 15.38 -12.02 -8.53
C ASN A 227 14.50 -12.73 -7.50
N ASP A 228 14.54 -12.23 -6.27
CA ASP A 228 13.76 -12.78 -5.17
C ASP A 228 12.26 -12.47 -5.32
N PRO A 229 11.37 -13.47 -5.47
CA PRO A 229 9.93 -13.25 -5.56
C PRO A 229 9.30 -12.69 -4.28
N PHE A 230 9.99 -12.73 -3.14
CA PHE A 230 9.53 -12.11 -1.88
C PHE A 230 10.17 -10.75 -1.62
N SER A 231 11.11 -10.29 -2.47
CA SER A 231 11.58 -8.91 -2.43
C SER A 231 10.52 -8.01 -3.07
N LEU A 232 9.87 -7.18 -2.25
CA LEU A 232 8.81 -6.26 -2.66
C LEU A 232 9.32 -4.83 -2.74
N LYS A 233 10.52 -4.66 -3.27
CA LYS A 233 11.12 -3.36 -3.51
C LYS A 233 10.61 -2.71 -4.78
N TYR A 234 10.47 -1.40 -4.74
CA TYR A 234 9.97 -0.58 -5.82
C TYR A 234 10.92 0.57 -6.12
N ARG A 235 10.97 0.93 -7.40
CA ARG A 235 11.66 2.11 -7.91
C ARG A 235 10.66 3.09 -8.52
N LEU A 236 10.80 4.36 -8.19
CA LEU A 236 10.05 5.45 -8.78
C LEU A 236 10.51 5.66 -10.22
N TYR A 237 9.59 5.59 -11.18
CA TYR A 237 9.91 5.85 -12.59
C TYR A 237 9.11 7.01 -13.18
N ALA A 238 8.03 7.45 -12.55
CA ALA A 238 7.34 8.67 -12.95
C ALA A 238 6.68 9.41 -11.78
N ILE A 239 6.57 10.73 -11.95
CA ILE A 239 5.96 11.66 -10.99
C ILE A 239 5.07 12.60 -11.80
N VAL A 240 3.83 12.79 -11.35
CA VAL A 240 2.95 13.85 -11.85
C VAL A 240 2.92 14.93 -10.80
N CYS A 241 3.29 16.14 -11.18
CA CYS A 241 3.28 17.34 -10.35
C CYS A 241 2.09 18.22 -10.72
N HIS A 242 1.50 18.88 -9.73
CA HIS A 242 0.43 19.83 -9.94
C HIS A 242 0.79 21.18 -9.31
N SER A 243 0.64 22.27 -10.05
CA SER A 243 0.73 23.64 -9.54
C SER A 243 -0.64 24.34 -9.66
N GLY A 244 -0.94 25.33 -8.80
CA GLY A 244 -2.25 26.00 -8.79
C GLY A 244 -3.31 25.34 -7.89
N ILE A 245 -4.57 25.72 -8.11
CA ILE A 245 -5.75 25.35 -7.31
C ILE A 245 -6.66 24.35 -8.04
N LEU A 246 -7.73 23.87 -7.40
CA LEU A 246 -8.61 22.88 -8.04
C LEU A 246 -9.32 23.42 -9.29
N GLY A 247 -9.76 24.68 -9.27
CA GLY A 247 -10.46 25.31 -10.40
C GLY A 247 -9.55 25.84 -11.51
N GLY A 248 -8.24 25.65 -11.39
CA GLY A 248 -7.26 26.19 -12.32
C GLY A 248 -5.84 25.92 -11.83
N GLY A 249 -5.10 25.17 -12.61
CA GLY A 249 -3.76 24.73 -12.29
C GLY A 249 -3.05 24.19 -13.51
N HIS A 250 -1.85 23.66 -13.29
CA HIS A 250 -1.01 23.12 -14.35
C HIS A 250 -0.37 21.81 -13.92
N TYR A 251 -0.42 20.82 -14.80
CA TYR A 251 0.17 19.51 -14.57
C TYR A 251 1.43 19.35 -15.43
N VAL A 252 2.51 18.87 -14.79
CA VAL A 252 3.75 18.52 -15.45
C VAL A 252 4.13 17.13 -14.98
N SER A 253 4.70 16.31 -15.86
CA SER A 253 5.19 14.99 -15.47
C SER A 253 6.70 14.86 -15.65
N TYR A 254 7.31 14.15 -14.72
CA TYR A 254 8.70 13.73 -14.81
C TYR A 254 8.71 12.22 -14.95
N ALA A 255 9.41 11.67 -15.94
CA ALA A 255 9.52 10.23 -16.09
C ALA A 255 10.91 9.79 -16.53
N CYS A 256 11.33 8.64 -16.03
CA CYS A 256 12.53 7.93 -16.46
C CYS A 256 12.20 7.11 -17.71
N ASN A 257 12.89 7.39 -18.80
CA ASN A 257 12.71 6.66 -20.05
C ASN A 257 13.53 5.36 -20.05
N PRO A 258 13.29 4.42 -20.98
CA PRO A 258 14.06 3.18 -21.10
C PRO A 258 15.57 3.37 -21.32
N ASN A 259 16.00 4.57 -21.75
CA ASN A 259 17.40 4.95 -21.86
C ASN A 259 18.05 5.31 -20.50
N GLY A 260 17.31 5.22 -19.39
CA GLY A 260 17.76 5.54 -18.04
C GLY A 260 17.82 7.03 -17.71
N LYS A 261 17.38 7.91 -18.61
CA LYS A 261 17.38 9.36 -18.42
C LYS A 261 16.02 9.88 -18.01
N TRP A 262 16.01 10.90 -17.15
CA TRP A 262 14.80 11.58 -16.73
C TRP A 262 14.44 12.71 -17.68
N TYR A 263 13.15 12.84 -17.96
CA TYR A 263 12.60 13.90 -18.79
C TYR A 263 11.47 14.61 -18.06
N CYS A 264 11.40 15.92 -18.26
CA CYS A 264 10.26 16.75 -17.92
C CYS A 264 9.36 16.89 -19.16
N TYR A 265 8.12 16.43 -19.02
CA TYR A 265 7.05 16.55 -20.01
C TYR A 265 6.07 17.61 -19.53
N ASN A 266 6.11 18.75 -20.19
CA ASN A 266 5.29 19.91 -19.94
C ASN A 266 4.53 20.27 -21.23
N ASP A 267 3.31 19.76 -21.34
CA ASP A 267 2.48 19.83 -22.55
C ASP A 267 3.24 19.35 -23.79
N SER A 268 3.49 20.24 -24.76
CA SER A 268 4.21 19.97 -26.00
C SER A 268 5.75 19.97 -25.85
N SER A 269 6.27 20.34 -24.68
CA SER A 269 7.71 20.41 -24.41
C SER A 269 8.21 19.17 -23.66
N CYS A 270 9.20 18.49 -24.24
CA CYS A 270 9.95 17.42 -23.59
C CYS A 270 11.44 17.81 -23.45
N LYS A 271 11.96 17.78 -22.21
CA LYS A 271 13.34 18.17 -21.91
C LYS A 271 14.00 17.15 -20.99
N GLU A 272 15.20 16.70 -21.34
CA GLU A 272 16.03 15.90 -20.44
C GLU A 272 16.41 16.73 -19.22
N ILE A 273 16.33 16.13 -18.03
CA ILE A 273 16.65 16.78 -16.76
C ILE A 273 17.48 15.85 -15.87
N ASN A 274 18.23 16.43 -14.95
CA ASN A 274 18.84 15.69 -13.85
C ASN A 274 17.82 15.46 -12.73
N MET A 275 17.90 14.32 -12.04
CA MET A 275 17.01 13.98 -10.92
C MET A 275 17.00 15.03 -9.81
N VAL A 276 18.13 15.71 -9.56
CA VAL A 276 18.24 16.77 -8.55
C VAL A 276 17.38 18.00 -8.89
N HIS A 277 16.92 18.13 -10.13
CA HIS A 277 16.08 19.25 -10.58
C HIS A 277 14.60 18.90 -10.68
N ILE A 278 14.20 17.69 -10.28
CA ILE A 278 12.80 17.29 -10.19
C ILE A 278 12.15 18.05 -9.03
N ASP A 279 11.07 18.77 -9.31
CA ASP A 279 10.25 19.38 -8.26
C ASP A 279 9.40 18.31 -7.55
N THR A 280 9.87 17.85 -6.40
CA THR A 280 9.16 16.90 -5.55
C THR A 280 8.11 17.56 -4.65
N SER A 281 8.18 18.87 -4.43
CA SER A 281 7.29 19.58 -3.50
C SER A 281 5.84 19.62 -3.98
N SER A 282 5.65 19.68 -5.30
CA SER A 282 4.35 19.72 -5.97
C SER A 282 3.86 18.36 -6.48
N ALA A 283 4.58 17.28 -6.13
CA ALA A 283 4.24 15.90 -6.52
C ALA A 283 2.82 15.54 -6.08
N TYR A 284 2.02 15.04 -7.01
CA TYR A 284 0.61 14.72 -6.84
C TYR A 284 0.33 13.22 -7.01
N MET A 285 0.96 12.59 -8.01
CA MET A 285 0.95 11.13 -8.15
C MET A 285 2.37 10.61 -8.35
N LEU A 286 2.66 9.48 -7.72
CA LEU A 286 3.93 8.77 -7.82
C LEU A 286 3.68 7.41 -8.49
N PHE A 287 4.53 7.05 -9.43
CA PHE A 287 4.47 5.80 -10.17
C PHE A 287 5.71 4.98 -9.85
N TYR A 288 5.49 3.92 -9.10
CA TYR A 288 6.49 2.97 -8.68
C TYR A 288 6.37 1.69 -9.49
N GLU A 289 7.50 1.15 -9.89
CA GLU A 289 7.63 -0.13 -10.56
C GLU A 289 8.37 -1.10 -9.64
N ARG A 290 7.84 -2.33 -9.51
CA ARG A 290 8.52 -3.36 -8.73
C ARG A 290 9.85 -3.73 -9.38
N GLU A 291 10.89 -3.82 -8.58
CA GLU A 291 12.21 -4.21 -9.07
C GLU A 291 12.22 -5.66 -9.58
N GLY A 292 12.86 -5.89 -10.73
CA GLY A 292 13.06 -7.23 -11.29
C GLY A 292 11.89 -7.79 -12.10
N LEU A 293 10.90 -6.97 -12.48
CA LEU A 293 9.82 -7.42 -13.36
C LEU A 293 10.33 -7.87 -14.73
N ASP A 294 9.77 -8.96 -15.24
CA ASP A 294 9.93 -9.38 -16.62
C ASP A 294 8.85 -8.74 -17.50
N HIS A 295 9.19 -7.59 -18.08
CA HIS A 295 8.26 -6.84 -18.94
C HIS A 295 7.76 -7.63 -20.14
N GLN A 296 8.58 -8.53 -20.71
CA GLN A 296 8.19 -9.26 -21.92
C GLN A 296 6.99 -10.15 -21.65
N GLN A 297 6.89 -10.71 -20.45
CA GLN A 297 5.75 -11.52 -20.07
C GLN A 297 4.48 -10.69 -19.87
N TYR A 298 4.57 -9.40 -19.56
CA TYR A 298 3.40 -8.53 -19.43
C TYR A 298 2.92 -7.95 -20.77
N MET A 299 3.77 -7.96 -21.80
CA MET A 299 3.43 -7.44 -23.11
C MET A 299 2.62 -8.46 -23.94
N PRO A 300 1.65 -8.02 -24.74
CA PRO A 300 0.94 -8.92 -25.64
C PRO A 300 1.89 -9.49 -26.70
N SER A 301 1.67 -10.75 -27.09
CA SER A 301 2.39 -11.32 -28.24
C SER A 301 2.01 -10.55 -29.50
N ILE A 302 3.03 -9.95 -30.12
CA ILE A 302 2.96 -9.27 -31.42
C ILE A 302 3.30 -10.20 -32.58
N ALA A 303 3.67 -11.46 -32.31
CA ALA A 303 4.03 -12.42 -33.36
C ALA A 303 2.84 -12.65 -34.30
N GLY A 304 3.04 -12.41 -35.60
CA GLY A 304 2.03 -12.58 -36.64
C GLY A 304 0.95 -11.50 -36.71
N LYS A 305 1.07 -10.42 -35.93
CA LYS A 305 0.17 -9.27 -36.01
C LYS A 305 0.85 -8.14 -36.76
N THR A 306 0.26 -7.67 -37.86
CA THR A 306 0.66 -6.46 -38.55
C THR A 306 -0.03 -5.26 -37.90
N ALA A 307 0.66 -4.12 -37.81
CA ALA A 307 0.01 -2.87 -37.46
C ALA A 307 -1.13 -2.63 -38.46
N ASP A 308 -2.32 -2.29 -37.96
CA ASP A 308 -3.42 -1.93 -38.85
C ASP A 308 -3.09 -0.57 -39.45
N THR A 309 -2.58 -0.56 -40.68
CA THR A 309 -2.27 0.64 -41.45
C THR A 309 -3.40 1.03 -42.39
N ARG A 310 -4.61 0.47 -42.20
CA ARG A 310 -5.79 0.95 -42.91
C ARG A 310 -6.07 2.38 -42.46
N ASP A 311 -6.25 3.29 -43.40
CA ASP A 311 -6.74 4.63 -43.13
C ASP A 311 -8.03 4.46 -42.32
N LEU A 312 -8.04 4.96 -41.08
CA LEU A 312 -9.24 4.94 -40.26
C LEU A 312 -10.28 5.79 -40.98
N ASP A 313 -11.43 5.21 -41.32
CA ASP A 313 -12.52 5.90 -42.02
C ASP A 313 -12.72 7.28 -41.38
N ASP A 314 -12.86 8.35 -42.20
CA ASP A 314 -12.91 9.75 -41.74
C ASP A 314 -13.93 10.01 -40.60
N GLU A 315 -14.97 9.15 -40.50
CA GLU A 315 -15.96 9.16 -39.41
C GLU A 315 -15.38 8.67 -38.07
N PHE A 316 -14.57 7.61 -38.08
CA PHE A 316 -13.85 7.09 -36.91
C PHE A 316 -12.74 8.05 -36.48
N ASP A 317 -12.07 8.68 -37.44
CA ASP A 317 -11.03 9.70 -37.20
C ASP A 317 -11.63 11.00 -36.60
N SER A 318 -12.88 11.34 -36.96
CA SER A 318 -13.64 12.44 -36.35
C SER A 318 -13.98 12.17 -34.88
N ASP A 319 -14.35 10.94 -34.54
CA ASP A 319 -14.68 10.55 -33.16
C ASP A 319 -13.42 10.43 -32.28
N LEU A 320 -12.29 9.98 -32.84
CA LEU A 320 -10.98 10.00 -32.16
C LEU A 320 -10.48 11.43 -31.91
N LYS A 321 -10.69 12.36 -32.85
CA LYS A 321 -10.40 13.79 -32.65
C LYS A 321 -11.27 14.43 -31.57
N LYS A 322 -12.47 13.91 -31.30
CA LYS A 322 -13.32 14.35 -30.17
C LYS A 322 -12.90 13.76 -28.83
N LEU A 323 -12.18 12.63 -28.83
CA LEU A 323 -11.68 11.96 -27.62
C LEU A 323 -10.44 12.65 -27.04
N CYS A 324 -9.68 13.41 -27.84
CA CYS A 324 -8.51 14.17 -27.38
C CYS A 324 -8.65 15.63 -27.79
N CYS A 325 -9.03 16.48 -26.84
CA CYS A 325 -8.95 17.93 -26.99
C CYS A 325 -7.64 18.40 -26.34
N LEU A 326 -6.68 18.83 -27.15
CA LEU A 326 -5.54 19.62 -26.68
C LEU A 326 -6.06 21.05 -26.48
N MET A 327 -6.14 21.48 -25.23
CA MET A 327 -6.61 22.82 -24.84
C MET A 327 -5.49 23.84 -24.95
#